data_AF-A0A0K8NVH5-F1
#
_entry.id   AF-A0A0K8NVH5-F1
#
_cell.length_a   1.000
_cell.length_b   1.000
_cell.length_c   1.000
_cell.angle_alpha   90.00
_cell.angle_beta   90.00
_cell.angle_gamma   90.00
#
_symmetry.space_group_name_H-M   'P 1'
#
loop_
_entity.id
_entity.type
_entity.pdbx_description
1 polymer ?
#
loop_
_entity_poly.entity_id
_entity_poly.type
_entity_poly.pdbx_seq_one_letter_code
_entity_poly.pdbx_strand_id
1 'polypeptide(L)'
;MAWQRPASATGWLRKCAASCGGDGVWREGATPVPARTGAANLPRGAQGCDPGARTDADADARTGQRSGEASEAEAEAGVYWQQELSGRPMSALALADGRRAHLVALNRLALQPTADRPFLYRGARGPVDAPALAAQARAALDALVPAFGLRGLLSLDFIDHGGRAHWLEINPRPSATMQLHDAAWPDGLLAAHARACAGRLPSSPPPAMSGLQGIDTWYAPAAGSLDARLLAPLPGALRLHDRPAPGARLRAGEPVCSIGLRAADDEALERGLADAAALLADRWEDRRPVVLSSPIPRPRPCA
;
A
#
# COMPACT_ATOMS: atom_id res chain seq x y z
N MET A 1 15.54 -16.63 -17.66
CA MET A 1 14.06 -16.67 -17.78
C MET A 1 13.67 -15.43 -18.57
N ALA A 2 13.22 -15.62 -19.81
CA ALA A 2 12.70 -14.51 -20.61
C ALA A 2 11.26 -14.24 -20.17
N TRP A 3 10.97 -13.01 -19.74
CA TRP A 3 9.62 -12.58 -19.37
C TRP A 3 8.83 -12.37 -20.67
N GLN A 4 8.15 -13.42 -21.14
CA GLN A 4 7.35 -13.33 -22.36
C GLN A 4 6.03 -12.61 -22.06
N ARG A 5 5.71 -11.61 -22.89
CA ARG A 5 4.40 -10.96 -22.86
C ARG A 5 3.34 -12.03 -23.17
N PRO A 6 2.27 -12.13 -22.35
CA PRO A 6 1.20 -13.07 -22.62
C PRO A 6 0.51 -12.72 -23.95
N ALA A 7 0.09 -13.74 -24.71
CA ALA A 7 -0.61 -13.55 -25.98
C ALA A 7 -1.98 -12.86 -25.83
N SER A 8 -2.51 -12.80 -24.60
CA SER A 8 -3.72 -12.08 -24.23
C SER A 8 -3.54 -11.36 -22.90
N ALA A 9 -4.04 -10.13 -22.88
CA ALA A 9 -4.19 -9.24 -21.72
C ALA A 9 -5.04 -9.81 -20.57
N THR A 10 -6.02 -10.64 -20.93
CA THR A 10 -7.08 -11.04 -20.01
C THR A 10 -6.50 -11.92 -18.91
N GLY A 11 -6.64 -11.48 -17.66
CA GLY A 11 -6.11 -12.19 -16.49
C GLY A 11 -4.62 -11.94 -16.22
N TRP A 12 -4.02 -10.92 -16.85
CA TRP A 12 -2.65 -10.48 -16.58
C TRP A 12 -2.60 -9.02 -16.13
N LEU A 13 -1.65 -8.73 -15.27
CA LEU A 13 -1.35 -7.41 -14.70
C LEU A 13 0.00 -6.94 -15.22
N ARG A 14 0.10 -5.63 -15.48
CA ARG A 14 1.37 -4.94 -15.70
C ARG A 14 1.80 -4.31 -14.37
N LYS A 15 3.06 -4.49 -14.00
CA LYS A 15 3.65 -3.96 -12.76
C LYS A 15 4.96 -3.23 -13.02
N CYS A 16 5.08 -2.00 -12.53
CA CYS A 16 6.35 -1.26 -12.53
C CYS A 16 7.24 -1.80 -11.40
N ALA A 17 8.45 -2.23 -11.71
CA ALA A 17 9.41 -2.81 -10.78
C ALA A 17 9.85 -1.84 -9.67
N ALA A 18 9.82 -0.53 -9.95
CA ALA A 18 10.15 0.51 -8.97
C ALA A 18 8.96 0.96 -8.11
N SER A 19 7.76 0.46 -8.38
CA SER A 19 6.56 0.84 -7.62
C SER A 19 6.49 0.14 -6.27
N CYS A 20 5.86 0.79 -5.30
CA CYS A 20 5.57 0.22 -3.99
C CYS A 20 4.10 -0.21 -3.93
N GLY A 21 3.85 -1.47 -3.56
CA GLY A 21 2.50 -1.98 -3.38
C GLY A 21 1.67 -1.92 -4.67
N GLY A 22 0.39 -1.58 -4.55
CA GLY A 22 -0.57 -1.59 -5.65
C GLY A 22 -0.55 -0.36 -6.57
N ASP A 23 0.18 0.72 -6.24
CA ASP A 23 0.12 1.99 -6.97
C ASP A 23 0.75 1.93 -8.38
N GLY A 24 1.57 0.92 -8.66
CA GLY A 24 2.14 0.67 -9.99
C GLY A 24 1.67 -0.66 -10.58
N VAL A 25 0.44 -1.06 -10.29
CA VAL A 25 -0.17 -2.29 -10.83
C VAL A 25 -1.47 -1.95 -11.55
N TRP A 26 -1.56 -2.31 -12.83
CA TRP A 26 -2.74 -2.03 -13.65
C TRP A 26 -3.11 -3.21 -14.54
N ARG A 27 -4.40 -3.30 -14.86
CA ARG A 27 -4.91 -4.22 -15.89
C ARG A 27 -4.57 -3.64 -17.27
N GLU A 28 -4.26 -4.49 -18.23
CA GLU A 28 -4.03 -4.02 -19.61
C GLU A 28 -5.31 -3.35 -20.17
N GLY A 29 -5.14 -2.21 -20.84
CA GLY A 29 -6.22 -1.33 -21.28
C GLY A 29 -6.62 -0.23 -20.28
N ALA A 30 -6.19 -0.30 -19.03
CA ALA A 30 -6.34 0.81 -18.08
C ALA A 30 -5.29 1.90 -18.36
N THR A 31 -5.71 3.17 -18.39
CA THR A 31 -4.78 4.30 -18.47
C THR A 31 -4.10 4.46 -17.10
N PRO A 32 -2.77 4.29 -16.98
CA PRO A 32 -2.15 4.40 -15.69
C PRO A 32 -2.12 5.87 -15.27
N VAL A 33 -2.47 6.13 -14.01
CA VAL A 33 -2.35 7.46 -13.44
C VAL A 33 -1.00 7.55 -12.74
N PRO A 34 -0.14 8.54 -13.07
CA PRO A 34 1.15 8.67 -12.40
C PRO A 34 0.95 8.75 -10.89
N ALA A 35 1.79 8.02 -10.14
CA ALA A 35 1.72 7.97 -8.68
C ALA A 35 1.69 9.39 -8.11
N ARG A 36 0.57 9.77 -7.47
CA ARG A 36 0.38 11.09 -6.85
C ARG A 36 1.16 11.24 -5.54
N THR A 37 2.38 10.74 -5.51
CA THR A 37 3.32 11.11 -4.45
C THR A 37 3.84 12.50 -4.79
N GLY A 38 3.85 13.42 -3.83
CA GLY A 38 4.50 14.70 -4.03
C GLY A 38 5.91 14.47 -4.57
N ALA A 39 6.25 15.15 -5.66
CA ALA A 39 7.47 14.93 -6.47
C ALA A 39 8.80 14.99 -5.68
N ALA A 40 8.77 15.32 -4.38
CA ALA A 40 9.94 15.43 -3.53
C ALA A 40 10.52 14.10 -3.03
N ASN A 41 9.79 12.96 -3.07
CA ASN A 41 10.22 11.73 -2.38
C ASN A 41 10.28 10.45 -3.24
N LEU A 42 10.15 10.51 -4.56
CA LEU A 42 10.36 9.33 -5.40
C LEU A 42 11.87 9.10 -5.63
N PRO A 43 12.41 7.89 -5.41
CA PRO A 43 13.77 7.56 -5.83
C PRO A 43 13.92 7.74 -7.35
N ARG A 44 15.09 8.17 -7.83
CA ARG A 44 15.34 8.57 -9.23
C ARG A 44 14.89 7.52 -10.28
N GLY A 45 14.85 6.23 -9.93
CA GLY A 45 14.38 5.16 -10.81
C GLY A 45 12.87 5.10 -11.05
N ALA A 46 12.05 5.73 -10.20
CA ALA A 46 10.59 5.78 -10.38
C ALA A 46 10.14 6.89 -11.34
N GLN A 47 11.06 7.76 -11.78
CA GLN A 47 10.76 8.85 -12.72
C GLN A 47 10.61 8.35 -14.17
N GLY A 48 11.08 7.13 -14.49
CA GLY A 48 10.97 6.51 -15.81
C GLY A 48 9.67 5.73 -16.05
N CYS A 49 8.86 5.48 -15.02
CA CYS A 49 7.56 4.81 -15.13
C CYS A 49 6.44 5.85 -15.43
N ASP A 50 6.61 6.70 -16.46
CA ASP A 50 5.51 7.49 -17.03
C ASP A 50 4.94 6.78 -18.28
N PRO A 51 3.87 6.00 -18.14
CA PRO A 51 3.21 5.35 -19.27
C PRO A 51 2.41 6.34 -20.15
N GLY A 52 2.36 7.62 -19.80
CA GLY A 52 1.82 8.70 -20.62
C GLY A 52 2.77 9.19 -21.73
N ALA A 53 4.03 8.74 -21.72
CA ALA A 53 4.95 8.97 -22.83
C ALA A 53 4.52 8.13 -24.03
N ARG A 54 3.60 8.68 -24.84
CA ARG A 54 3.35 8.19 -26.20
C ARG A 54 4.68 8.24 -26.94
N THR A 55 5.35 7.11 -27.11
CA THR A 55 6.30 6.98 -28.21
C THR A 55 5.46 7.00 -29.49
N ASP A 56 5.83 7.82 -30.46
CA ASP A 56 5.15 8.02 -31.76
C ASP A 56 5.02 6.75 -32.64
N ALA A 57 5.19 5.56 -32.07
CA ALA A 57 5.14 4.26 -32.73
C ALA A 57 3.72 3.67 -32.87
N ASP A 58 2.69 4.23 -32.21
CA ASP A 58 1.31 3.70 -32.27
C ASP A 58 0.48 4.20 -33.48
N ALA A 59 1.12 4.84 -34.47
CA ALA A 59 0.42 5.38 -35.64
C ALA A 59 0.17 4.37 -36.78
N ASP A 60 0.64 3.13 -36.72
CA ASP A 60 0.47 2.18 -37.84
C ASP A 60 0.10 0.76 -37.40
N ALA A 61 -1.10 0.61 -36.83
CA ALA A 61 -1.70 -0.69 -36.55
C ALA A 61 -2.56 -1.15 -37.74
N ARG A 62 -1.92 -1.65 -38.80
CA ARG A 62 -2.57 -2.60 -39.74
C ARG A 62 -1.91 -3.97 -39.61
N THR A 63 -2.71 -4.91 -39.10
CA THR A 63 -2.58 -6.37 -39.22
C THR A 63 -1.23 -6.99 -38.84
N GLY A 64 -1.18 -7.67 -37.68
CA GLY A 64 -0.13 -8.64 -37.39
C GLY A 64 -0.13 -9.12 -35.94
N GLN A 65 -0.46 -10.40 -35.74
CA GLN A 65 -0.18 -11.11 -34.49
C GLN A 65 1.32 -11.02 -34.19
N ARG A 66 1.69 -10.35 -33.09
CA ARG A 66 3.03 -10.46 -32.50
C ARG A 66 2.92 -11.24 -31.20
N SER A 67 3.11 -12.55 -31.29
CA SER A 67 3.75 -13.31 -30.22
C SER A 67 5.19 -12.82 -30.13
N GLY A 68 5.50 -12.00 -29.14
CA GLY A 68 6.81 -11.38 -29.00
C GLY A 68 7.06 -11.01 -27.55
N GLU A 69 8.29 -11.20 -27.12
CA GLU A 69 8.83 -10.86 -25.80
C GLU A 69 8.44 -9.45 -25.34
N ALA A 70 8.53 -9.16 -24.03
CA ALA A 70 8.41 -7.78 -23.54
C ALA A 70 9.27 -6.87 -24.43
N SER A 71 8.70 -5.78 -24.95
CA SER A 71 9.46 -4.95 -25.89
C SER A 71 10.73 -4.42 -25.19
N GLU A 72 11.82 -4.19 -25.92
CA GLU A 72 13.04 -3.61 -25.34
C GLU A 72 12.72 -2.32 -24.54
N ALA A 73 11.73 -1.54 -24.99
CA ALA A 73 11.22 -0.37 -24.28
C ALA A 73 10.50 -0.68 -22.95
N GLU A 74 9.78 -1.81 -22.83
CA GLU A 74 9.14 -2.23 -21.57
C GLU A 74 10.16 -2.76 -20.55
N ALA A 75 11.21 -3.44 -21.04
CA ALA A 75 12.34 -3.87 -20.23
C ALA A 75 13.18 -2.67 -19.75
N GLU A 76 13.43 -1.69 -20.62
CA GLU A 76 14.08 -0.41 -20.27
C GLU A 76 13.24 0.44 -19.30
N ALA A 77 11.90 0.36 -19.37
CA ALA A 77 10.98 1.02 -18.45
C ALA A 77 10.74 0.25 -17.13
N GLY A 78 11.36 -0.93 -16.95
CA GLY A 78 11.24 -1.72 -15.73
C GLY A 78 9.83 -2.26 -15.47
N VAL A 79 9.08 -2.61 -16.51
CA VAL A 79 7.72 -3.18 -16.38
C VAL A 79 7.76 -4.70 -16.55
N TYR A 80 7.05 -5.43 -15.69
CA TYR A 80 6.88 -6.87 -15.81
C TYR A 80 5.42 -7.29 -15.75
N TRP A 81 5.15 -8.51 -16.21
CA TRP A 81 3.83 -9.10 -16.28
C TRP A 81 3.63 -10.13 -15.18
N GLN A 82 2.46 -10.08 -14.55
CA GLN A 82 2.08 -11.02 -13.49
C GLN A 82 0.67 -11.51 -13.73
N GLN A 83 0.44 -12.82 -13.63
CA GLN A 83 -0.91 -13.35 -13.72
C GLN A 83 -1.74 -12.83 -12.54
N GLU A 84 -2.94 -12.34 -12.85
CA GLU A 84 -3.88 -11.94 -11.82
C GLU A 84 -4.46 -13.19 -11.14
N LEU A 85 -4.47 -13.15 -9.81
CA LEU A 85 -5.01 -14.22 -8.99
C LEU A 85 -6.14 -13.67 -8.12
N SER A 86 -7.26 -14.38 -8.12
CA SER A 86 -8.32 -14.16 -7.14
C SER A 86 -7.93 -14.76 -5.79
N GLY A 87 -8.47 -14.20 -4.71
CA GLY A 87 -8.23 -14.69 -3.35
C GLY A 87 -8.11 -13.55 -2.37
N ARG A 88 -7.68 -13.86 -1.15
CA ARG A 88 -7.55 -12.88 -0.08
C ARG A 88 -6.14 -12.30 -0.05
N PRO A 89 -5.96 -10.98 -0.19
CA PRO A 89 -4.66 -10.34 -0.01
C PRO A 89 -4.19 -10.45 1.44
N MET A 90 -2.96 -10.91 1.63
CA MET A 90 -2.35 -11.19 2.91
C MET A 90 -0.91 -10.69 2.95
N SER A 91 -0.37 -10.47 4.15
CA SER A 91 1.07 -10.30 4.36
C SER A 91 1.56 -11.12 5.55
N ALA A 92 2.78 -11.61 5.47
CA ALA A 92 3.53 -12.18 6.59
C ALA A 92 4.63 -11.20 7.00
N LEU A 93 4.54 -10.67 8.22
CA LEU A 93 5.58 -9.82 8.81
C LEU A 93 6.64 -10.71 9.45
N ALA A 94 7.92 -10.45 9.16
CA ALA A 94 9.03 -11.22 9.69
C ALA A 94 10.18 -10.33 10.16
N LEU A 95 11.03 -10.88 11.02
CA LEU A 95 12.28 -10.28 11.47
C LEU A 95 13.44 -11.25 11.18
N ALA A 96 14.49 -10.80 10.50
CA ALA A 96 15.56 -11.66 10.00
C ALA A 96 16.97 -11.15 10.35
N ASP A 97 17.94 -12.05 10.51
CA ASP A 97 19.35 -11.73 10.79
C ASP A 97 20.31 -11.97 9.61
N GLY A 98 19.77 -12.29 8.43
CA GLY A 98 20.53 -12.66 7.23
C GLY A 98 20.75 -14.16 7.09
N ARG A 99 20.36 -14.96 8.08
CA ARG A 99 20.49 -16.44 8.06
C ARG A 99 19.20 -17.13 8.45
N ARG A 100 18.49 -16.60 9.44
CA ARG A 100 17.23 -17.11 9.97
C ARG A 100 16.23 -15.96 10.06
N ALA A 101 14.95 -16.31 10.11
CA ALA A 101 13.89 -15.36 10.38
C ALA A 101 12.87 -15.89 11.37
N HIS A 102 12.28 -14.97 12.13
CA HIS A 102 11.09 -15.20 12.92
C HIS A 102 9.89 -14.63 12.19
N LEU A 103 8.88 -15.46 11.95
CA LEU A 103 7.55 -15.00 11.58
C LEU A 103 6.95 -14.27 12.77
N VAL A 104 6.68 -12.97 12.62
CA VAL A 104 6.05 -12.14 13.65
C VAL A 104 4.53 -12.37 13.64
N ALA A 105 3.90 -12.24 12.47
CA ALA A 105 2.46 -12.44 12.33
C ALA A 105 2.03 -12.55 10.86
N LEU A 106 0.86 -13.15 10.64
CA LEU A 106 0.09 -13.01 9.41
C LEU A 106 -0.94 -11.90 9.56
N ASN A 107 -1.23 -11.19 8.46
CA ASN A 107 -2.18 -10.08 8.41
C ASN A 107 -3.05 -10.20 7.15
N ARG A 108 -4.34 -9.85 7.24
CA ARG A 108 -5.18 -9.60 6.06
C ARG A 108 -4.95 -8.17 5.60
N LEU A 109 -4.83 -7.96 4.30
CA LEU A 109 -4.74 -6.64 3.70
C LEU A 109 -6.12 -6.24 3.16
N ALA A 110 -6.49 -4.99 3.35
CA ALA A 110 -7.69 -4.38 2.80
C ALA A 110 -7.31 -3.48 1.62
N LEU A 111 -8.09 -3.55 0.56
CA LEU A 111 -7.93 -2.73 -0.64
C LEU A 111 -9.14 -1.79 -0.78
N GLN A 112 -8.94 -0.63 -1.41
CA GLN A 112 -9.98 0.31 -1.80
C GLN A 112 -9.88 0.58 -3.32
N PRO A 113 -10.32 -0.37 -4.17
CA PRO A 113 -10.19 -0.22 -5.61
C PRO A 113 -10.85 1.07 -6.09
N THR A 114 -10.15 1.78 -6.97
CA THR A 114 -10.67 2.92 -7.73
C THR A 114 -10.51 2.62 -9.21
N ALA A 115 -11.14 3.41 -10.08
CA ALA A 115 -11.09 3.19 -11.53
C ALA A 115 -9.64 3.19 -12.06
N ASP A 116 -8.78 4.05 -11.50
CA ASP A 116 -7.38 4.20 -11.86
C ASP A 116 -6.41 3.39 -10.98
N ARG A 117 -6.80 3.02 -9.75
CA ARG A 117 -5.96 2.23 -8.83
C ARG A 117 -6.74 1.01 -8.33
N PRO A 118 -6.77 -0.09 -9.11
CA PRO A 118 -7.55 -1.28 -8.77
C PRO A 118 -7.03 -2.04 -7.53
N PHE A 119 -5.76 -1.82 -7.15
CA PHE A 119 -5.10 -2.46 -6.01
C PHE A 119 -4.69 -1.46 -4.93
N LEU A 120 -5.35 -0.29 -4.86
CA LEU A 120 -5.05 0.74 -3.87
C LEU A 120 -5.14 0.15 -2.45
N TYR A 121 -4.04 0.21 -1.72
CA TYR A 121 -3.97 -0.25 -0.34
C TYR A 121 -4.89 0.61 0.52
N ARG A 122 -5.77 -0.03 1.30
CA ARG A 122 -6.58 0.66 2.31
C ARG A 122 -5.98 0.47 3.69
N GLY A 123 -5.66 -0.76 4.05
CA GLY A 123 -5.29 -1.05 5.42
C GLY A 123 -4.90 -2.50 5.63
N ALA A 124 -4.75 -2.87 6.89
CA ALA A 124 -4.47 -4.23 7.30
C ALA A 124 -5.05 -4.53 8.67
N ARG A 125 -5.28 -5.81 8.93
CA ARG A 125 -5.67 -6.31 10.24
C ARG A 125 -4.94 -7.60 10.60
N GLY A 126 -4.64 -7.77 11.88
CA GLY A 126 -3.95 -8.94 12.39
C GLY A 126 -3.81 -8.91 13.90
N PRO A 127 -3.27 -9.98 14.51
CA PRO A 127 -2.78 -11.19 13.83
C PRO A 127 -3.92 -12.06 13.27
N VAL A 128 -3.62 -12.82 12.22
CA VAL A 128 -4.52 -13.83 11.65
C VAL A 128 -4.09 -15.21 12.11
N ASP A 129 -5.00 -15.94 12.76
CA ASP A 129 -4.77 -17.34 13.10
C ASP A 129 -5.02 -18.24 11.88
N ALA A 130 -3.92 -18.63 11.22
CA ALA A 130 -3.94 -19.53 10.07
C ALA A 130 -2.67 -20.41 10.06
N PRO A 131 -2.61 -21.48 10.87
CA PRO A 131 -1.40 -22.28 11.08
C PRO A 131 -0.79 -22.85 9.79
N ALA A 132 -1.63 -23.29 8.85
CA ALA A 132 -1.17 -23.83 7.56
C ALA A 132 -0.49 -22.77 6.67
N LEU A 133 -1.03 -21.55 6.64
CA LEU A 133 -0.40 -20.43 5.92
C LEU A 133 0.86 -19.96 6.64
N ALA A 134 0.87 -19.98 7.98
CA ALA A 134 2.04 -19.61 8.77
C ALA A 134 3.21 -20.59 8.52
N ALA A 135 2.92 -21.89 8.40
CA ALA A 135 3.91 -22.89 8.02
C ALA A 135 4.48 -22.65 6.62
N GLN A 136 3.62 -22.34 5.63
CA GLN A 136 4.06 -21.97 4.27
C GLN A 136 4.93 -20.71 4.27
N ALA A 137 4.55 -19.67 5.00
CA ALA A 137 5.34 -18.44 5.14
C ALA A 137 6.70 -18.71 5.78
N ARG A 138 6.75 -19.54 6.81
CA ARG A 138 8.01 -19.90 7.48
C ARG A 138 8.95 -20.66 6.53
N ALA A 139 8.42 -21.63 5.79
CA ALA A 139 9.19 -22.35 4.76
C ALA A 139 9.72 -21.41 3.65
N ALA A 140 8.93 -20.44 3.21
CA ALA A 140 9.38 -19.44 2.25
C ALA A 140 10.49 -18.54 2.83
N LEU A 141 10.35 -18.09 4.08
CA LEU A 141 11.36 -17.30 4.78
C LEU A 141 12.67 -18.08 4.96
N ASP A 142 12.60 -19.35 5.34
CA ASP A 142 13.78 -20.22 5.53
C ASP A 142 14.58 -20.40 4.23
N ALA A 143 13.92 -20.35 3.07
CA ALA A 143 14.59 -20.37 1.78
C ALA A 143 15.13 -18.99 1.36
N LEU A 144 14.31 -17.94 1.47
CA LEU A 144 14.60 -16.61 0.90
C LEU A 144 15.62 -15.84 1.74
N VAL A 145 15.52 -15.88 3.07
CA VAL A 145 16.36 -15.08 3.96
C VAL A 145 17.85 -15.38 3.80
N PRO A 146 18.32 -16.64 3.88
CA PRO A 146 19.74 -16.94 3.67
C PRO A 146 20.17 -16.74 2.21
N ALA A 147 19.29 -17.02 1.24
CA ALA A 147 19.62 -16.88 -0.19
C ALA A 147 19.91 -15.42 -0.58
N PHE A 148 19.18 -14.47 0.00
CA PHE A 148 19.34 -13.04 -0.28
C PHE A 148 20.05 -12.26 0.85
N GLY A 149 20.45 -12.93 1.93
CA GLY A 149 21.07 -12.28 3.09
C GLY A 149 20.19 -11.24 3.77
N LEU A 150 18.87 -11.47 3.84
CA LEU A 150 17.88 -10.47 4.28
C LEU A 150 17.95 -10.21 5.78
N ARG A 151 17.97 -8.94 6.17
CA ARG A 151 18.12 -8.52 7.56
C ARG A 151 17.08 -7.50 7.98
N GLY A 152 16.81 -7.46 9.27
CA GLY A 152 15.81 -6.58 9.85
C GLY A 152 14.39 -7.05 9.58
N LEU A 153 13.45 -6.13 9.77
CA LEU A 153 12.05 -6.29 9.39
C LEU A 153 11.89 -6.45 7.88
N LEU A 154 11.01 -7.36 7.50
CA LEU A 154 10.57 -7.57 6.13
C LEU A 154 9.11 -8.05 6.08
N SER A 155 8.44 -7.84 4.95
CA SER A 155 7.13 -8.46 4.67
C SER A 155 7.17 -9.37 3.45
N LEU A 156 6.38 -10.44 3.50
CA LEU A 156 6.03 -11.27 2.35
C LEU A 156 4.56 -11.05 2.04
N ASP A 157 4.26 -10.48 0.88
CA ASP A 157 2.88 -10.26 0.47
C ASP A 157 2.45 -11.41 -0.44
N PHE A 158 1.23 -11.91 -0.22
CA PHE A 158 0.73 -13.10 -0.90
C PHE A 158 -0.80 -13.06 -1.05
N ILE A 159 -1.32 -13.86 -1.99
CA ILE A 159 -2.75 -14.17 -2.06
C ILE A 159 -2.98 -15.51 -1.37
N ASP A 160 -3.88 -15.54 -0.39
CA ASP A 160 -4.47 -16.77 0.11
C ASP A 160 -5.61 -17.19 -0.83
N HIS A 161 -5.39 -18.31 -1.54
CA HIS A 161 -6.39 -18.95 -2.37
C HIS A 161 -6.72 -20.34 -1.81
N GLY A 162 -7.74 -20.41 -0.96
CA GLY A 162 -8.21 -21.67 -0.38
C GLY A 162 -7.21 -22.33 0.58
N GLY A 163 -6.45 -21.54 1.36
CA GLY A 163 -5.45 -22.04 2.31
C GLY A 163 -4.06 -22.26 1.70
N ARG A 164 -3.88 -21.90 0.42
CA ARG A 164 -2.59 -21.95 -0.27
C ARG A 164 -2.05 -20.55 -0.50
N ALA A 165 -0.81 -20.32 -0.07
CA ALA A 165 -0.12 -19.05 -0.27
C ALA A 165 0.44 -18.96 -1.69
N HIS A 166 0.02 -17.93 -2.43
CA HIS A 166 0.59 -17.53 -3.70
C HIS A 166 1.42 -16.26 -3.50
N TRP A 167 2.75 -16.40 -3.45
CA TRP A 167 3.70 -15.31 -3.17
C TRP A 167 3.69 -14.25 -4.27
N LEU A 168 3.62 -12.98 -3.87
CA LEU A 168 3.64 -11.83 -4.77
C LEU A 168 4.97 -11.09 -4.71
N GLU A 169 5.38 -10.68 -3.51
CA GLU A 169 6.59 -9.88 -3.31
C GLU A 169 7.20 -10.06 -1.92
N ILE A 170 8.49 -9.81 -1.83
CA ILE A 170 9.23 -9.70 -0.58
C ILE A 170 9.78 -8.28 -0.45
N ASN A 171 9.50 -7.65 0.69
CA ASN A 171 9.86 -6.26 0.97
C ASN A 171 10.83 -6.23 2.17
N PRO A 172 12.15 -6.10 1.96
CA PRO A 172 13.15 -6.08 3.04
C PRO A 172 13.21 -4.72 3.75
N ARG A 173 12.07 -4.28 4.30
CA ARG A 173 11.90 -3.01 5.01
C ARG A 173 10.80 -3.12 6.06
N PRO A 174 10.78 -2.22 7.06
CA PRO A 174 9.59 -2.02 7.88
C PRO A 174 8.36 -1.74 7.01
N SER A 175 7.30 -2.53 7.18
CA SER A 175 6.04 -2.41 6.44
C SER A 175 4.96 -1.75 7.30
N ALA A 176 3.85 -1.31 6.69
CA ALA A 176 2.70 -0.77 7.42
C ALA A 176 2.15 -1.74 8.48
N THR A 177 2.20 -3.05 8.20
CA THR A 177 1.74 -4.09 9.13
C THR A 177 2.59 -4.25 10.39
N MET A 178 3.80 -3.66 10.43
CA MET A 178 4.61 -3.57 11.65
C MET A 178 3.84 -2.91 12.80
N GLN A 179 3.10 -1.85 12.52
CA GLN A 179 2.41 -1.06 13.55
C GLN A 179 1.38 -1.88 14.34
N LEU A 180 0.81 -2.93 13.73
CA LEU A 180 -0.14 -3.83 14.40
C LEU A 180 0.50 -4.62 15.54
N HIS A 181 1.81 -4.86 15.47
CA HIS A 181 2.52 -5.79 16.37
C HIS A 181 3.58 -5.11 17.24
N ASP A 182 3.86 -3.83 17.03
CA ASP A 182 4.94 -3.09 17.70
C ASP A 182 4.85 -3.15 19.24
N ALA A 183 3.64 -2.96 19.78
CA ALA A 183 3.40 -2.97 21.22
C ALA A 183 3.64 -4.33 21.92
N ALA A 184 3.73 -5.42 21.16
CA ALA A 184 4.10 -6.74 21.70
C ALA A 184 5.60 -6.86 22.00
N TRP A 185 6.42 -5.95 21.48
CA TRP A 185 7.88 -6.02 21.55
C TRP A 185 8.41 -5.08 22.65
N PRO A 186 9.23 -5.57 23.61
CA PRO A 186 9.63 -4.80 24.78
C PRO A 186 10.25 -3.42 24.50
N ASP A 187 11.07 -3.32 23.46
CA ASP A 187 11.70 -2.06 23.02
C ASP A 187 11.13 -1.56 21.68
N GLY A 188 9.99 -2.11 21.25
CA GLY A 188 9.43 -1.90 19.92
C GLY A 188 10.11 -2.70 18.80
N LEU A 189 9.40 -2.85 17.70
CA LEU A 189 9.85 -3.58 16.52
C LEU A 189 10.97 -2.85 15.77
N LEU A 190 11.08 -1.52 15.88
CA LEU A 190 12.16 -0.77 15.24
C LEU A 190 13.51 -1.00 15.93
N ALA A 191 13.53 -1.10 17.26
CA ALA A 191 14.73 -1.50 17.99
C ALA A 191 15.11 -2.95 17.66
N ALA A 192 14.13 -3.85 17.54
CA ALA A 192 14.35 -5.22 17.09
C ALA A 192 14.91 -5.28 15.66
N HIS A 193 14.39 -4.46 14.73
CA HIS A 193 14.92 -4.29 13.38
C HIS A 193 16.40 -3.93 13.41
N ALA A 194 16.79 -2.87 14.15
CA ALA A 194 18.17 -2.41 14.22
C ALA A 194 19.11 -3.49 14.77
N ARG A 195 18.68 -4.25 15.79
CA ARG A 195 19.45 -5.37 16.36
C ARG A 195 19.60 -6.51 15.35
N ALA A 196 18.52 -6.87 14.65
CA ALA A 196 18.55 -7.93 13.66
C ALA A 196 19.42 -7.55 12.43
N CYS A 197 19.42 -6.28 12.01
CA CYS A 197 20.36 -5.74 11.03
C CYS A 197 21.84 -5.91 11.45
N ALA A 198 22.11 -5.81 12.75
CA ALA A 198 23.41 -6.09 13.35
C ALA A 198 23.65 -7.59 13.64
N GLY A 199 22.83 -8.49 13.09
CA GLY A 199 22.95 -9.95 13.25
C GLY A 199 22.46 -10.49 14.59
N ARG A 200 21.74 -9.70 15.38
CA ARG A 200 21.21 -10.10 16.70
C ARG A 200 19.71 -10.33 16.62
N LEU A 201 19.33 -11.57 16.32
CA LEU A 201 17.94 -12.02 16.39
C LEU A 201 17.61 -12.47 17.83
N PRO A 202 16.41 -12.16 18.37
CA PRO A 202 15.97 -12.78 19.62
C PRO A 202 15.87 -14.30 19.47
N SER A 203 15.93 -15.03 20.58
CA SER A 203 15.76 -16.50 20.58
C SER A 203 14.39 -16.93 20.07
N SER A 204 13.35 -16.18 20.43
CA SER A 204 11.98 -16.35 19.96
C SER A 204 11.28 -14.99 19.87
N PRO A 205 10.27 -14.82 19.00
CA PRO A 205 9.40 -13.66 19.05
C PRO A 205 8.63 -13.61 20.38
N PRO A 206 8.23 -12.42 20.87
CA PRO A 206 7.34 -12.31 22.01
C PRO A 206 5.95 -12.89 21.68
N PRO A 207 5.16 -13.30 22.69
CA PRO A 207 3.77 -13.71 22.48
C PRO A 207 2.98 -12.60 21.78
N ALA A 208 2.07 -13.00 20.89
CA ALA A 208 1.13 -12.07 20.29
C ALA A 208 0.23 -11.46 21.37
N MET A 209 -0.13 -10.18 21.21
CA MET A 209 -1.12 -9.57 22.09
C MET A 209 -2.50 -10.17 21.83
N SER A 210 -3.35 -10.25 22.86
CA SER A 210 -4.74 -10.72 22.74
C SER A 210 -5.58 -9.81 21.84
N GLY A 211 -6.58 -10.31 21.14
CA GLY A 211 -7.47 -9.47 20.31
C GLY A 211 -6.86 -9.01 18.98
N LEU A 212 -7.65 -8.29 18.19
CA LEU A 212 -7.34 -7.88 16.83
C LEU A 212 -6.88 -6.42 16.79
N GLN A 213 -5.88 -6.16 15.96
CA GLN A 213 -5.37 -4.83 15.66
C GLN A 213 -5.70 -4.52 14.21
N GLY A 214 -6.18 -3.31 13.94
CA GLY A 214 -6.45 -2.83 12.60
C GLY A 214 -5.81 -1.48 12.35
N ILE A 215 -5.40 -1.29 11.11
CA ILE A 215 -5.02 -0.01 10.55
C ILE A 215 -5.79 0.20 9.25
N ASP A 216 -6.36 1.39 9.06
CA ASP A 216 -7.04 1.76 7.81
C ASP A 216 -6.67 3.19 7.42
N THR A 217 -6.22 3.38 6.19
CA THR A 217 -5.91 4.68 5.61
C THR A 217 -7.22 5.35 5.23
N TRP A 218 -7.49 6.49 5.83
CA TRP A 218 -8.63 7.31 5.46
C TRP A 218 -8.24 8.21 4.29
N TYR A 219 -9.00 8.13 3.20
CA TYR A 219 -8.76 8.90 1.98
C TYR A 219 -9.71 10.09 1.90
N ALA A 220 -9.23 11.21 1.41
CA ALA A 220 -10.00 12.45 1.30
C ALA A 220 -11.21 12.25 0.38
N PRO A 221 -12.46 12.44 0.86
CA PRO A 221 -13.66 12.23 0.05
C PRO A 221 -13.84 13.29 -1.04
N ALA A 222 -13.32 14.49 -0.81
CA ALA A 222 -13.34 15.62 -1.74
C ALA A 222 -12.03 16.43 -1.62
N ALA A 223 -11.89 17.50 -2.39
CA ALA A 223 -10.80 18.45 -2.16
C ALA A 223 -11.11 19.28 -0.90
N GLY A 224 -10.14 19.37 0.01
CA GLY A 224 -10.38 20.00 1.30
C GLY A 224 -9.21 19.85 2.27
N SER A 225 -9.53 20.04 3.54
CA SER A 225 -8.61 19.88 4.66
C SER A 225 -9.39 19.40 5.88
N LEU A 226 -8.68 18.84 6.85
CA LEU A 226 -9.28 18.61 8.17
C LEU A 226 -9.17 19.89 8.98
N ASP A 227 -10.25 20.22 9.67
CA ASP A 227 -10.25 21.27 10.68
C ASP A 227 -9.20 20.97 11.77
N ALA A 228 -8.72 22.00 12.46
CA ALA A 228 -7.97 21.91 13.70
C ALA A 228 -8.64 21.00 14.75
N ARG A 229 -9.94 20.69 14.61
CA ARG A 229 -10.66 19.65 15.35
C ARG A 229 -10.07 18.24 15.22
N LEU A 230 -9.12 17.98 14.32
CA LEU A 230 -8.33 16.75 14.36
C LEU A 230 -7.54 16.58 15.67
N LEU A 231 -7.25 17.70 16.36
CA LEU A 231 -6.63 17.71 17.69
C LEU A 231 -7.63 17.48 18.83
N ALA A 232 -8.94 17.51 18.55
CA ALA A 232 -9.94 17.20 19.56
C ALA A 232 -9.80 15.73 20.00
N PRO A 233 -10.04 15.43 21.29
CA PRO A 233 -9.93 14.07 21.81
C PRO A 233 -10.66 13.06 20.93
N LEU A 234 -10.00 11.93 20.68
CA LEU A 234 -10.57 10.80 19.96
C LEU A 234 -11.25 9.87 20.98
N PRO A 235 -12.41 9.30 20.65
CA PRO A 235 -13.10 8.38 21.55
C PRO A 235 -12.32 7.07 21.71
N GLY A 236 -12.25 6.58 22.95
CA GLY A 236 -11.79 5.23 23.28
C GLY A 236 -10.36 4.88 22.80
N ALA A 237 -10.25 3.75 22.13
CA ALA A 237 -8.97 3.20 21.66
C ALA A 237 -8.51 3.75 20.29
N LEU A 238 -9.27 4.67 19.70
CA LEU A 238 -8.97 5.22 18.37
C LEU A 238 -7.65 6.00 18.40
N ARG A 239 -6.78 5.75 17.43
CA ARG A 239 -5.53 6.49 17.21
C ARG A 239 -5.47 6.95 15.75
N LEU A 240 -4.87 8.11 15.53
CA LEU A 240 -4.59 8.63 14.20
C LEU A 240 -3.07 8.79 14.04
N HIS A 241 -2.54 8.23 12.97
CA HIS A 241 -1.14 8.32 12.56
C HIS A 241 -1.04 9.11 11.25
N ASP A 242 0.16 9.53 10.89
CA ASP A 242 0.45 10.20 9.61
C ASP A 242 -0.43 11.44 9.35
N ARG A 243 -0.78 12.16 10.42
CA ARG A 243 -1.69 13.31 10.35
C ARG A 243 -1.07 14.43 9.50
N PRO A 244 -1.86 15.08 8.63
CA PRO A 244 -1.36 16.19 7.83
C PRO A 244 -1.00 17.38 8.71
N ALA A 245 -0.06 18.21 8.25
CA ALA A 245 0.23 19.48 8.91
C ALA A 245 -1.03 20.38 8.92
N PRO A 246 -1.23 21.21 9.95
CA PRO A 246 -2.34 22.16 9.97
C PRO A 246 -2.38 23.03 8.70
N GLY A 247 -3.55 23.10 8.05
CA GLY A 247 -3.74 23.86 6.81
C GLY A 247 -3.23 23.17 5.53
N ALA A 248 -2.70 21.95 5.63
CA ALA A 248 -2.37 21.15 4.45
C ALA A 248 -3.61 20.94 3.58
N ARG A 249 -3.43 21.06 2.26
CA ARG A 249 -4.50 20.95 1.27
C ARG A 249 -4.41 19.61 0.59
N LEU A 250 -5.50 18.88 0.59
CA LEU A 250 -5.60 17.53 0.04
C LEU A 250 -6.61 17.52 -1.10
N ARG A 251 -6.30 16.75 -2.14
CA ARG A 251 -7.22 16.48 -3.25
C ARG A 251 -8.06 15.26 -2.92
N ALA A 252 -9.21 15.13 -3.59
CA ALA A 252 -10.02 13.92 -3.52
C ALA A 252 -9.17 12.67 -3.86
N GLY A 253 -9.28 11.64 -3.03
CA GLY A 253 -8.58 10.38 -3.17
C GLY A 253 -7.12 10.37 -2.70
N GLU A 254 -6.62 11.47 -2.12
CA GLU A 254 -5.32 11.49 -1.43
C GLU A 254 -5.43 10.90 -0.01
N PRO A 255 -4.40 10.18 0.47
CA PRO A 255 -4.40 9.66 1.84
C PRO A 255 -4.31 10.83 2.82
N VAL A 256 -5.18 10.81 3.83
CA VAL A 256 -5.24 11.84 4.87
C VAL A 256 -4.40 11.43 6.07
N CYS A 257 -4.75 10.29 6.66
CA CYS A 257 -4.16 9.77 7.89
C CYS A 257 -4.49 8.29 8.01
N SER A 258 -3.71 7.58 8.82
CA SER A 258 -3.99 6.18 9.15
C SER A 258 -4.75 6.09 10.47
N ILE A 259 -5.88 5.39 10.47
CA ILE A 259 -6.69 5.07 11.64
C ILE A 259 -6.17 3.78 12.26
N GLY A 260 -5.69 3.83 13.50
CA GLY A 260 -5.33 2.66 14.29
C GLY A 260 -6.43 2.32 15.30
N LEU A 261 -6.82 1.05 15.37
CA LEU A 261 -7.82 0.57 16.33
C LEU A 261 -7.48 -0.82 16.86
N ARG A 262 -7.84 -1.06 18.12
CA ARG A 262 -7.83 -2.37 18.78
C ARG A 262 -9.25 -2.83 19.03
N ALA A 263 -9.55 -4.09 18.74
CA ALA A 263 -10.87 -4.69 18.94
C ALA A 263 -10.76 -6.14 19.45
N ALA A 264 -11.87 -6.68 19.95
CA ALA A 264 -11.92 -8.08 20.40
C ALA A 264 -11.93 -9.07 19.23
N ASP A 265 -12.60 -8.70 18.13
CA ASP A 265 -12.84 -9.53 16.96
C ASP A 265 -12.96 -8.68 15.67
N ASP A 266 -13.14 -9.35 14.53
CA ASP A 266 -13.30 -8.71 13.22
C ASP A 266 -14.53 -7.78 13.16
N GLU A 267 -15.66 -8.16 13.78
CA GLU A 267 -16.91 -7.41 13.68
C GLU A 267 -16.82 -6.08 14.45
N ALA A 268 -16.27 -6.13 15.65
CA ALA A 268 -15.98 -4.95 16.45
C ALA A 268 -14.94 -4.04 15.78
N LEU A 269 -13.94 -4.62 15.11
CA LEU A 269 -12.95 -3.85 14.36
C LEU A 269 -13.60 -3.10 13.19
N GLU A 270 -14.40 -3.79 12.38
CA GLU A 270 -15.09 -3.17 11.23
C GLU A 270 -16.02 -2.04 11.66
N ARG A 271 -16.83 -2.27 12.71
CA ARG A 271 -17.69 -1.21 13.25
C ARG A 271 -16.89 0.00 13.72
N GLY A 272 -15.84 -0.23 14.51
CA GLY A 272 -15.04 0.88 15.05
C GLY A 272 -14.26 1.65 13.97
N LEU A 273 -13.81 0.97 12.91
CA LEU A 273 -13.21 1.63 11.75
C LEU A 273 -14.25 2.45 10.97
N ALA A 274 -15.47 1.93 10.80
CA ALA A 274 -16.56 2.66 10.16
C ALA A 274 -16.98 3.91 10.97
N ASP A 275 -17.11 3.78 12.30
CA ASP A 275 -17.43 4.89 13.20
C ASP A 275 -16.32 5.96 13.16
N ALA A 276 -15.05 5.53 13.15
CA ALA A 276 -13.92 6.45 13.02
C ALA A 276 -13.92 7.18 11.66
N ALA A 277 -14.22 6.48 10.57
CA ALA A 277 -14.32 7.09 9.25
C ALA A 277 -15.48 8.10 9.18
N ALA A 278 -16.63 7.80 9.79
CA ALA A 278 -17.76 8.72 9.89
C ALA A 278 -17.41 9.96 10.71
N LEU A 279 -16.70 9.79 11.84
CA LEU A 279 -16.20 10.90 12.65
C LEU A 279 -15.23 11.80 11.86
N LEU A 280 -14.32 11.22 11.07
CA LEU A 280 -13.41 11.99 10.24
C LEU A 280 -14.12 12.72 9.10
N ALA A 281 -15.15 12.10 8.51
CA ALA A 281 -15.99 12.73 7.50
C ALA A 281 -16.76 13.93 8.05
N ASP A 282 -17.31 13.84 9.27
CA ASP A 282 -17.96 14.96 9.95
C ASP A 282 -16.99 16.13 10.25
N ARG A 283 -15.72 15.81 10.51
CA ARG A 283 -14.65 16.80 10.74
C ARG A 283 -13.99 17.31 9.44
N TRP A 284 -14.45 16.86 8.28
CA TRP A 284 -13.88 17.24 6.99
C TRP A 284 -14.45 18.57 6.51
N GLU A 285 -13.58 19.53 6.18
CA GLU A 285 -14.00 20.80 5.63
C GLU A 285 -13.91 20.77 4.10
N ASP A 286 -15.07 20.58 3.47
CA ASP A 286 -15.21 20.75 2.04
C ASP A 286 -14.94 22.20 1.64
N ARG A 287 -13.93 22.41 0.81
CA ARG A 287 -13.81 23.66 0.07
C ARG A 287 -14.50 23.51 -1.27
N ARG A 288 -15.76 23.92 -1.33
CA ARG A 288 -16.33 24.36 -2.62
C ARG A 288 -15.52 25.57 -3.09
N PRO A 289 -15.14 25.67 -4.38
CA PRO A 289 -14.51 26.89 -4.87
C PRO A 289 -15.44 28.06 -4.57
N VAL A 290 -14.95 29.03 -3.80
CA VAL A 290 -15.62 30.32 -3.65
C VAL A 290 -15.56 30.94 -5.04
N VAL A 291 -16.68 30.90 -5.76
CA VAL A 291 -16.86 31.76 -6.93
C VAL A 291 -16.85 33.16 -6.37
N LEU A 292 -15.72 33.85 -6.46
CA LEU A 292 -15.68 35.29 -6.22
C LEU A 292 -16.48 35.94 -7.35
N SER A 293 -17.79 36.07 -7.15
CA SER A 293 -18.63 36.98 -7.91
C SER A 293 -18.30 38.42 -7.49
N SER A 294 -17.08 38.86 -7.80
CA SER A 294 -16.80 40.29 -7.80
C SER A 294 -17.47 40.89 -9.03
N PRO A 295 -18.43 41.82 -8.89
CA PRO A 295 -18.88 42.60 -10.03
C PRO A 295 -17.69 43.44 -10.49
N ILE A 296 -17.23 43.20 -11.73
CA ILE A 296 -16.28 44.10 -12.40
C ILE A 296 -16.93 45.49 -12.40
N PRO A 297 -16.38 46.50 -11.71
CA PRO A 297 -16.93 47.84 -11.78
C PRO A 297 -16.75 48.33 -13.21
N ARG A 298 -17.86 48.68 -13.88
CA ARG A 298 -17.79 49.28 -15.21
C ARG A 298 -16.99 50.59 -15.11
N PRO A 299 -16.03 50.85 -16.01
CA PRO A 299 -15.29 52.10 -16.00
C PRO A 299 -16.28 53.26 -16.19
N ARG A 300 -16.15 54.30 -15.34
CA ARG A 300 -16.89 55.54 -15.50
C ARG A 300 -16.42 56.23 -16.78
N PRO A 301 -17.33 56.75 -17.63
CA PRO A 301 -16.91 57.54 -18.78
C PRO A 301 -16.18 58.80 -18.30
N CYS A 302 -15.03 59.10 -18.91
CA CYS A 302 -14.34 60.36 -18.71
C CYS A 302 -15.21 61.51 -19.25
N ALA A 303 -15.35 62.56 -18.45
CA ALA A 303 -15.94 63.83 -18.85
C ALA A 303 -14.94 64.68 -19.64
#